data_AF-A0A923X310-F1
#
_entry.id   AF-A0A923X310-F1
#
_cell.length_a   1.000
_cell.length_b   1.000
_cell.length_c   1.000
_cell.angle_alpha   90.00
_cell.angle_beta   90.00
_cell.angle_gamma   90.00
#
_symmetry.space_group_name_H-M   'P 1'
#
loop_
_entity.id
_entity.type
_entity.pdbx_description
1 polymer ?
#
loop_
_entity_poly.entity_id
_entity_poly.type
_entity_poly.pdbx_seq_one_letter_code
_entity_poly.pdbx_strand_id
1 'polypeptide(L)'
;MTRRLPKQPERRIARLRSELYALQGGLCHYCQRAMTLRTFAIQEPRLADSDATVEHLVPRVLGGRDVPENLVAACHACNRVGARIDRWAAEAFPR
;
A
#
# COMPACT_ATOMS: atom_id res chain seq x y z
N MET A 1 -23.19 -7.97 28.86
CA MET A 1 -22.26 -8.62 27.92
C MET A 1 -22.11 -7.73 26.68
N THR A 2 -21.09 -6.88 26.61
CA THR A 2 -20.87 -6.03 25.42
C THR A 2 -20.25 -6.87 24.30
N ARG A 3 -21.05 -7.19 23.29
CA ARG A 3 -20.59 -7.86 22.06
C ARG A 3 -19.60 -6.93 21.35
N ARG A 4 -18.29 -7.23 21.42
CA ARG A 4 -17.28 -6.52 20.61
C ARG A 4 -17.59 -6.80 19.14
N LEU A 5 -17.83 -5.74 18.37
CA LEU A 5 -17.93 -5.84 16.92
C LEU A 5 -16.57 -6.27 16.34
N PRO A 6 -16.54 -7.13 15.32
CA PRO A 6 -15.30 -7.54 14.68
C PRO A 6 -14.63 -6.34 14.01
N LYS A 7 -13.33 -6.17 14.23
CA LYS A 7 -12.51 -5.21 13.48
C LYS A 7 -12.64 -5.53 11.99
N GLN A 8 -12.84 -4.51 11.16
CA GLN A 8 -13.06 -4.60 9.70
C GLN A 8 -11.75 -4.20 8.98
N PRO A 9 -10.75 -5.10 8.87
CA PRO A 9 -9.42 -4.77 8.34
C PRO A 9 -9.45 -4.28 6.89
N GLU A 10 -10.37 -4.79 6.07
CA GLU A 10 -10.54 -4.39 4.67
C GLU A 10 -10.91 -2.91 4.51
N ARG A 11 -11.74 -2.39 5.43
CA ARG A 11 -12.10 -0.96 5.44
C ARG A 11 -10.91 -0.07 5.80
N ARG A 12 -10.04 -0.54 6.69
CA ARG A 12 -8.80 0.18 7.06
C ARG A 12 -7.85 0.27 5.88
N ILE A 13 -7.63 -0.84 5.17
CA ILE A 13 -6.73 -0.87 4.01
C ILE A 13 -7.28 -0.03 2.86
N ALA A 14 -8.60 -0.10 2.60
CA ALA A 14 -9.24 0.73 1.59
C ALA A 14 -9.08 2.23 1.88
N ARG A 15 -9.27 2.65 3.14
CA ARG A 15 -9.05 4.03 3.58
C ARG A 15 -7.59 4.46 3.39
N LEU A 16 -6.66 3.66 3.90
CA LEU A 16 -5.23 3.95 3.80
C LEU A 16 -4.79 4.07 2.34
N ARG A 17 -5.26 3.18 1.47
CA ARG A 17 -5.00 3.24 0.03
C ARG A 17 -5.45 4.57 -0.57
N SER A 18 -6.66 5.02 -0.25
CA SER A 18 -7.18 6.31 -0.75
C SER A 18 -6.38 7.50 -0.22
N GLU A 19 -5.97 7.48 1.05
CA GLU A 19 -5.14 8.52 1.66
C GLU A 19 -3.76 8.60 0.99
N LEU A 20 -3.05 7.48 0.85
CA LEU A 20 -1.74 7.42 0.20
C LEU A 20 -1.81 7.80 -1.28
N TYR A 21 -2.86 7.35 -1.99
CA TYR A 21 -3.11 7.74 -3.37
C TYR A 21 -3.23 9.27 -3.49
N ALA A 22 -4.01 9.90 -2.62
CA ALA A 22 -4.20 11.35 -2.63
C ALA A 22 -2.89 12.10 -2.29
N LEU A 23 -2.16 11.66 -1.26
CA LEU A 23 -0.88 12.24 -0.87
C LEU A 23 0.17 12.16 -1.98
N GLN A 24 0.13 11.12 -2.81
CA GLN A 24 1.03 10.91 -3.94
C GLN A 24 0.52 11.49 -5.27
N GLY A 25 -0.57 12.28 -5.25
CA GLY A 25 -1.15 12.85 -6.47
C GLY A 25 -1.65 11.81 -7.46
N GLY A 26 -1.97 10.60 -6.99
CA GLY A 26 -2.38 9.48 -7.81
C GLY A 26 -1.26 8.79 -8.59
N LEU A 27 0.01 9.10 -8.31
CA LEU A 27 1.17 8.52 -8.97
C LEU A 27 1.77 7.38 -8.15
N CYS A 28 2.20 6.32 -8.84
CA CYS A 28 2.91 5.20 -8.23
C CYS A 28 4.26 5.67 -7.67
N HIS A 29 4.56 5.31 -6.41
CA HIS A 29 5.83 5.66 -5.75
C HIS A 29 7.07 5.26 -6.58
N TYR A 30 7.03 4.08 -7.21
CA TYR A 30 8.18 3.55 -7.94
C TYR A 30 8.29 4.04 -9.39
N CYS A 31 7.24 3.85 -10.20
CA CYS A 31 7.30 4.14 -11.63
C CYS A 31 6.81 5.52 -12.01
N GLN A 32 6.24 6.28 -11.06
CA GLN A 32 5.71 7.64 -11.25
C GLN A 32 4.60 7.74 -12.32
N ARG A 33 4.00 6.60 -12.70
CA ARG A 33 2.84 6.55 -13.61
C ARG A 33 1.56 6.68 -12.81
N ALA A 34 0.53 7.23 -13.46
CA ALA A 34 -0.81 7.34 -12.89
C ALA A 34 -1.36 5.96 -12.52
N MET A 35 -1.96 5.89 -11.33
CA MET A 35 -2.64 4.71 -10.81
C MET A 35 -4.15 4.86 -10.93
N THR A 36 -4.85 3.73 -10.82
CA THR A 36 -6.30 3.69 -10.71
C THR A 36 -6.69 3.43 -9.25
N LEU A 37 -7.38 4.38 -8.61
CA LEU A 37 -7.95 4.16 -7.29
C LEU A 37 -9.30 3.45 -7.41
N ARG A 38 -9.37 2.19 -6.97
CA ARG A 38 -10.64 1.45 -6.87
C ARG A 38 -11.25 1.64 -5.48
N THR A 39 -12.46 2.19 -5.46
CA THR A 39 -13.23 2.52 -4.25
C THR A 39 -14.13 1.37 -3.77
N PHE A 40 -14.43 0.41 -4.64
CA PHE A 40 -15.28 -0.74 -4.31
C PHE A 40 -14.46 -2.02 -4.10
N ALA A 41 -14.90 -2.86 -3.17
CA ALA A 41 -14.37 -4.21 -3.00
C ALA A 41 -14.71 -5.01 -4.27
N ILE A 42 -13.69 -5.31 -5.06
CA ILE A 42 -13.88 -6.08 -6.29
C ILE A 42 -14.20 -7.51 -5.88
N GLN A 43 -15.38 -8.01 -6.27
CA GLN A 43 -15.61 -9.45 -6.39
C GLN A 43 -14.84 -9.86 -7.67
N GLU A 44 -13.75 -10.60 -7.49
CA GLU A 44 -12.71 -11.07 -8.44
C GLU A 44 -13.02 -11.20 -9.97
N PRO A 45 -12.01 -11.22 -10.88
CA PRO A 45 -10.59 -11.41 -10.56
C PRO A 45 -9.56 -10.47 -11.22
N ARG A 46 -8.49 -10.22 -10.47
CA ARG A 46 -7.23 -9.56 -10.84
C ARG A 46 -7.28 -8.03 -10.92
N LEU A 47 -6.62 -7.43 -9.92
CA LEU A 47 -6.12 -6.06 -9.99
C LEU A 47 -5.39 -5.86 -11.32
N ALA A 48 -5.75 -4.79 -12.03
CA ALA A 48 -5.01 -4.34 -13.19
C ALA A 48 -3.63 -3.85 -12.76
N ASP A 49 -2.66 -3.89 -13.65
CA ASP A 49 -1.28 -3.48 -13.37
C ASP A 49 -1.15 -2.03 -12.88
N SER A 50 -2.08 -1.15 -13.28
CA SER A 50 -2.17 0.25 -12.83
C SER A 50 -2.98 0.45 -11.56
N ASP A 51 -3.67 -0.58 -11.03
CA ASP A 51 -4.49 -0.42 -9.84
C ASP A 51 -3.62 -0.09 -8.62
N ALA A 52 -4.06 0.89 -7.83
CA ALA A 52 -3.37 1.29 -6.61
C ALA A 52 -3.45 0.18 -5.56
N THR A 53 -2.31 -0.09 -4.92
CA THR A 53 -2.16 -1.00 -3.79
C THR A 53 -1.39 -0.30 -2.67
N VAL A 54 -1.51 -0.79 -1.43
CA VAL A 54 -0.67 -0.33 -0.32
C VAL A 54 0.55 -1.25 -0.26
N GLU A 55 1.73 -0.65 -0.25
CA GLU A 55 3.01 -1.38 -0.19
C GLU A 55 3.86 -0.87 0.97
N HIS A 56 4.62 -1.78 1.58
CA HIS A 56 5.61 -1.44 2.60
C HIS A 56 6.96 -1.08 1.98
N LEU A 57 7.58 0.02 2.39
CA LEU A 57 8.94 0.37 1.95
C LEU A 57 9.98 -0.60 2.52
N VAL A 58 9.84 -0.93 3.79
CA VAL A 58 10.56 -2.00 4.49
C VAL A 58 9.59 -3.16 4.72
N PRO A 59 9.85 -4.36 4.17
CA PRO A 59 9.03 -5.53 4.42
C PRO A 59 8.94 -5.87 5.91
N ARG A 60 7.78 -6.40 6.35
CA ARG A 60 7.57 -6.81 7.76
C ARG A 60 8.57 -7.86 8.23
N VAL A 61 8.98 -8.77 7.34
CA VAL A 61 10.00 -9.80 7.62
C VAL A 61 11.39 -9.23 7.89
N LEU A 62 11.64 -7.98 7.46
CA LEU A 62 12.87 -7.23 7.72
C LEU A 62 12.70 -6.19 8.85
N GLY A 63 11.62 -6.25 9.62
CA GLY A 63 11.34 -5.33 10.73
C GLY A 63 10.48 -4.12 10.38
N GLY A 64 9.98 -4.03 9.15
CA GLY A 64 9.08 -2.95 8.74
C GLY A 64 7.75 -2.95 9.50
N ARG A 65 7.34 -1.78 9.99
CA ARG A 65 6.10 -1.59 10.78
C ARG A 65 4.96 -1.06 9.90
N ASP A 66 3.73 -1.24 10.36
CA ASP A 66 2.52 -0.66 9.75
C ASP A 66 2.33 0.81 10.18
N VAL A 67 3.36 1.64 9.96
CA VAL A 67 3.37 3.07 10.27
C VAL A 67 3.28 3.89 8.99
N PRO A 68 2.68 5.10 9.00
CA PRO A 68 2.50 5.92 7.80
C PRO A 68 3.78 6.14 7.00
N GLU A 69 4.92 6.28 7.66
CA GLU A 69 6.22 6.55 7.05
C GLU A 69 6.79 5.34 6.29
N ASN A 70 6.28 4.13 6.56
CA ASN A 70 6.71 2.89 5.91
C ASN A 70 5.70 2.40 4.87
N LEU A 71 4.65 3.18 4.58
CA LEU A 71 3.55 2.77 3.71
C LEU A 71 3.42 3.75 2.55
N VAL A 72 3.34 3.22 1.34
CA VAL A 72 3.16 3.99 0.10
C VAL A 72 2.08 3.36 -0.78
N ALA A 73 1.52 4.15 -1.67
CA ALA A 73 0.72 3.65 -2.78
C ALA A 73 1.64 3.23 -3.94
N ALA A 74 1.52 1.98 -4.36
CA ALA A 74 2.22 1.44 -5.52
C ALA A 74 1.23 0.79 -6.48
N CYS A 75 1.48 0.89 -7.78
CA CYS A 75 0.69 0.16 -8.75
C CYS A 75 0.91 -1.36 -8.57
N HIS A 76 -0.12 -2.14 -8.86
CA HIS A 76 -0.10 -3.60 -8.68
C HIS A 76 1.09 -4.26 -9.41
N ALA A 77 1.47 -3.79 -10.60
CA ALA A 77 2.64 -4.29 -11.32
C ALA A 77 3.95 -4.06 -10.55
N CYS A 78 4.19 -2.85 -10.05
CA CYS A 78 5.39 -2.54 -9.29
C CYS A 78 5.43 -3.27 -7.94
N ASN A 79 4.28 -3.39 -7.27
CA ASN A 79 4.16 -4.14 -6.03
C ASN A 79 4.51 -5.62 -6.23
N ARG A 80 3.97 -6.28 -7.27
CA ARG A 80 4.19 -7.70 -7.56
C ARG A 80 5.65 -8.10 -7.79
N VAL A 81 6.47 -7.20 -8.31
CA VAL A 81 7.90 -7.47 -8.55
C VAL A 81 8.67 -7.60 -7.22
N GLY A 82 8.02 -7.29 -6.09
CA GLY A 82 8.66 -7.02 -4.83
C GLY A 82 9.29 -5.66 -4.98
N ALA A 83 8.82 -4.69 -4.19
CA ALA A 83 9.56 -3.46 -4.00
C ALA A 83 11.01 -3.86 -3.68
N ARG A 84 11.92 -3.66 -4.66
CA ARG A 84 13.36 -3.65 -4.41
C ARG A 84 13.49 -2.78 -3.18
N ILE A 85 14.14 -3.27 -2.12
CA ILE A 85 14.45 -2.47 -0.93
C ILE A 85 14.76 -1.07 -1.45
N ASP A 86 13.84 -0.13 -1.22
CA ASP A 86 14.02 1.18 -1.81
C ASP A 86 15.34 1.65 -1.21
N ARG A 87 16.23 2.18 -2.05
CA ARG A 87 17.47 2.78 -1.59
C ARG A 87 17.20 3.81 -0.47
N TRP A 88 16.02 4.43 -0.49
CA TRP A 88 15.49 5.27 0.59
C TRP A 88 15.15 4.52 1.90
N ALA A 89 14.62 3.30 1.82
CA ALA A 89 14.25 2.49 2.98
C ALA A 89 15.48 2.01 3.78
N ALA A 90 16.59 1.75 3.09
CA ALA A 90 17.86 1.35 3.72
C ALA A 90 18.50 2.49 4.54
N GLU A 91 18.29 3.75 4.12
CA GLU A 91 18.80 4.93 4.81
C GLU A 91 17.87 5.40 5.94
N ALA A 92 16.54 5.29 5.76
CA ALA A 92 15.54 5.76 6.71
C ALA A 92 15.32 4.85 7.94
N PHE A 93 15.64 3.55 7.84
CA PHE A 93 15.49 2.57 8.93
C PHE A 93 16.75 1.70 9.09
N PRO A 94 17.86 2.26 9.60
CA PRO A 94 19.06 1.47 9.90
C PRO A 94 18.76 0.44 11.01
N ARG A 95 19.40 -0.73 10.89
CA ARG A 95 19.24 -1.89 11.78
C ARG A 95 19.62 -1.60 13.23
#